data_AF-L5LKI8-F1
#
_entry.id   AF-L5LKI8-F1
#
_cell.length_a   1.000
_cell.length_b   1.000
_cell.length_c   1.000
_cell.angle_alpha   90.00
_cell.angle_beta   90.00
_cell.angle_gamma   90.00
#
_symmetry.space_group_name_H-M   'P 1'
#
loop_
_entity.id
_entity.type
_entity.pdbx_description
1 polymer ?
#
loop_
_entity_poly.entity_id
_entity_poly.type
_entity_poly.pdbx_seq_one_letter_code
_entity_poly.pdbx_strand_id
1 'polypeptide(L)'
;MKGKVAAVVTFTYQHLSAPLEMTVWAPRLPLHIEVSDAELNQIKGWRVPIAPDSRPARDSEEEEDEERRGRGCALQYQHAMVRVLTQFVAESADPGGPLAHLLGSDWQVDITELVKEFMQVEDPRIARLQGGQVLVGQELGMTTLQILSPLSDAILAEKTITVLDEKVTVTDLGVQVVAGLSLSLQLSPGSNRAIFATALAQELLQRPGQSLRVTFTTFTSISSPEDRGPAGAPGTGGEEDSGWVCRALDPGEQDPRGYVEGILRDDA
;
A
#
# COMPACT_ATOMS: atom_id res chain seq x y z
N MET A 1 -8.29 -15.15 20.96
CA MET A 1 -9.74 -15.28 20.66
C MET A 1 -9.97 -16.60 19.94
N LYS A 2 -11.10 -17.28 20.20
CA LYS A 2 -11.42 -18.58 19.58
C LYS A 2 -12.84 -18.53 19.04
N GLY A 3 -13.03 -18.99 17.79
CA GLY A 3 -14.35 -19.16 17.20
C GLY A 3 -15.00 -20.45 17.68
N LYS A 4 -16.33 -20.54 17.66
CA LYS A 4 -17.08 -21.72 18.14
C LYS A 4 -18.31 -21.96 17.30
N VAL A 5 -18.52 -23.23 16.90
CA VAL A 5 -19.75 -23.71 16.27
C VAL A 5 -20.81 -23.97 17.34
N ALA A 6 -22.07 -23.69 17.02
CA ALA A 6 -23.22 -23.88 17.93
C ALA A 6 -23.04 -23.17 19.30
N ALA A 7 -22.52 -21.94 19.26
CA ALA A 7 -22.57 -21.04 20.40
C ALA A 7 -24.03 -20.68 20.69
N VAL A 8 -24.51 -21.01 21.89
CA VAL A 8 -25.88 -20.71 22.31
C VAL A 8 -25.94 -19.30 22.87
N VAL A 9 -26.72 -18.42 22.23
CA VAL A 9 -27.07 -17.11 22.77
C VAL A 9 -28.51 -17.15 23.24
N THR A 10 -28.73 -16.82 24.51
CA THR A 10 -30.07 -16.80 25.09
C THR A 10 -30.62 -15.38 25.03
N PHE A 11 -31.68 -15.20 24.26
CA PHE A 11 -32.41 -13.93 24.18
C PHE A 11 -33.47 -13.90 25.26
N THR A 12 -33.47 -12.82 26.06
CA THR A 12 -34.47 -12.62 27.11
C THR A 12 -35.23 -11.32 26.89
N TYR A 13 -36.56 -11.39 27.01
CA TYR A 13 -37.42 -10.21 26.99
C TYR A 13 -38.56 -10.41 28.01
N GLN A 14 -38.54 -9.61 29.07
CA GLN A 14 -39.45 -9.77 30.21
C GLN A 14 -39.37 -11.20 30.80
N HIS A 15 -40.43 -11.99 30.66
CA HIS A 15 -40.53 -13.37 31.13
C HIS A 15 -40.29 -14.41 30.02
N LEU A 16 -40.03 -13.95 28.79
CA LEU A 16 -39.73 -14.82 27.66
C LEU A 16 -38.22 -15.03 27.56
N SER A 17 -37.81 -16.28 27.38
CA SER A 17 -36.42 -16.66 27.12
C SER A 17 -36.39 -17.67 25.99
N ALA A 18 -35.52 -17.44 25.00
CA ALA A 18 -35.35 -18.35 23.87
C ALA A 18 -33.85 -18.50 23.53
N PRO A 19 -33.33 -19.74 23.43
CA PRO A 19 -31.98 -19.98 22.96
C PRO A 19 -31.90 -19.90 21.43
N LEU A 20 -30.82 -19.35 20.91
CA LEU A 20 -30.45 -19.37 19.49
C LEU A 20 -29.04 -19.92 19.36
N GLU A 21 -28.89 -20.96 18.55
CA GLU A 21 -27.57 -21.47 18.17
C GLU A 21 -27.00 -20.66 17.02
N MET A 22 -25.77 -20.18 17.18
CA MET A 22 -25.04 -19.43 16.16
C MET A 22 -23.59 -19.93 16.04
N THR A 23 -22.99 -19.73 14.88
CA THR A 23 -21.56 -20.01 14.69
C THR A 23 -20.78 -18.71 14.74
N VAL A 24 -19.83 -18.61 15.67
CA VAL A 24 -18.94 -17.47 15.82
C VAL A 24 -17.63 -17.80 15.13
N TRP A 25 -17.32 -17.07 14.06
CA TRP A 25 -16.08 -17.22 13.31
C TRP A 25 -15.00 -16.29 13.87
N ALA A 26 -13.79 -16.81 14.08
CA ALA A 26 -12.64 -16.00 14.50
C ALA A 26 -11.52 -16.08 13.46
N PRO A 27 -10.74 -15.00 13.28
CA PRO A 27 -9.57 -15.04 12.42
C PRO A 27 -8.54 -16.02 13.00
N ARG A 28 -7.95 -16.83 12.13
CA ARG A 28 -6.85 -17.72 12.49
C ARG A 28 -5.59 -16.88 12.68
N LEU A 29 -4.93 -17.07 13.82
CA LEU A 29 -3.65 -16.44 14.15
C LEU A 29 -2.49 -17.44 14.00
N PRO A 30 -1.28 -16.97 13.63
CA PRO A 30 -0.95 -15.58 13.27
C PRO A 30 -1.61 -15.16 11.94
N LEU A 31 -1.81 -13.86 11.74
CA LEU A 31 -2.28 -13.32 10.46
C LEU A 31 -1.17 -13.49 9.40
N HIS A 32 -1.55 -13.52 8.12
CA HIS A 32 -0.59 -13.63 7.03
C HIS A 32 -0.40 -12.28 6.36
N ILE A 33 0.82 -11.73 6.42
CA ILE A 33 1.19 -10.50 5.72
C ILE A 33 1.81 -10.88 4.38
N GLU A 34 1.12 -10.55 3.31
CA GLU A 34 1.61 -10.64 1.94
C GLU A 34 2.16 -9.27 1.53
N VAL A 35 3.38 -9.25 1.01
CA VAL A 35 4.04 -8.04 0.52
C VAL A 35 4.51 -8.30 -0.90
N SER A 36 4.24 -7.38 -1.83
CA SER A 36 4.63 -7.55 -3.23
C SER A 36 6.14 -7.70 -3.41
N ASP A 37 6.91 -6.95 -2.62
CA ASP A 37 8.36 -7.06 -2.52
C ASP A 37 8.82 -6.74 -1.09
N ALA A 38 9.61 -7.62 -0.50
CA ALA A 38 10.14 -7.42 0.86
C ALA A 38 11.51 -6.74 0.85
N GLU A 39 12.17 -6.65 -0.31
CA GLU A 39 13.50 -6.09 -0.50
C GLU A 39 13.40 -4.83 -1.36
N LEU A 40 13.45 -3.66 -0.74
CA LEU A 40 13.29 -2.38 -1.43
C LEU A 40 14.65 -1.77 -1.76
N ASN A 41 14.79 -1.27 -2.98
CA ASN A 41 16.02 -0.70 -3.50
C ASN A 41 15.85 0.79 -3.81
N GLN A 42 16.98 1.52 -3.84
CA GLN A 42 16.98 2.91 -4.24
C GLN A 42 16.80 3.03 -5.77
N ILE A 43 15.91 3.91 -6.22
CA ILE A 43 15.76 4.20 -7.65
C ILE A 43 16.86 5.18 -8.08
N LYS A 44 17.72 4.73 -8.99
CA LYS A 44 18.85 5.52 -9.52
C LYS A 44 18.33 6.78 -10.22
N GLY A 45 18.90 7.94 -9.87
CA GLY A 45 18.61 9.22 -10.51
C GLY A 45 17.24 9.82 -10.19
N TRP A 46 16.40 9.15 -9.39
CA TRP A 46 15.07 9.65 -9.05
C TRP A 46 15.09 10.45 -7.76
N ARG A 47 14.76 11.74 -7.85
CA ARG A 47 14.76 12.68 -6.71
C ARG A 47 13.46 13.44 -6.63
N VAL A 48 12.69 13.26 -5.57
CA VAL A 48 11.40 13.94 -5.38
C VAL A 48 11.55 15.18 -4.49
N PRO A 49 10.88 16.30 -4.82
CA PRO A 49 10.81 17.46 -3.93
C PRO A 49 10.20 17.06 -2.60
N ILE A 50 10.81 17.50 -1.50
CA ILE A 50 10.19 17.36 -0.18
C ILE A 50 9.03 18.36 -0.14
N ALA A 51 7.79 17.86 -0.15
CA ALA A 51 6.63 18.70 0.07
C ALA A 51 6.71 19.30 1.48
N PRO A 52 6.48 20.62 1.66
CA PRO A 52 6.38 21.22 2.98
C PRO A 52 5.06 20.78 3.62
N ASP A 53 5.05 19.62 4.26
CA ASP A 53 3.85 19.09 4.90
C ASP A 53 3.66 19.76 6.27
N SER A 54 2.62 20.60 6.38
CA SER A 54 1.86 20.96 7.58
C SER A 54 2.63 21.03 8.92
N ARG A 55 3.41 22.09 9.15
CA ARG A 55 3.70 22.56 10.52
C ARG A 55 2.48 23.35 11.02
N PRO A 56 1.92 23.08 12.22
CA PRO A 56 1.00 24.03 12.84
C PRO A 56 1.78 25.33 13.06
N ALA A 57 1.22 26.44 12.59
CA ALA A 57 1.78 27.78 12.74
C ALA A 57 2.17 28.00 14.21
N ARG A 58 3.47 27.95 14.50
CA ARG A 58 4.02 28.35 15.78
C ARG A 58 4.75 29.66 15.49
N ASP A 59 4.12 30.75 15.88
CA ASP A 59 4.72 32.08 15.93
C ASP A 59 6.09 31.98 16.60
N SER A 60 7.14 32.14 15.81
CA SER A 60 8.52 32.26 16.29
C SER A 60 9.26 33.06 15.23
N GLU A 61 9.47 34.34 15.53
CA GLU A 61 10.26 35.31 14.77
C GLU A 61 11.75 34.94 14.78
N GLU A 62 12.07 33.77 14.25
CA GLU A 62 13.44 33.31 13.95
C GLU A 62 13.51 32.91 12.46
N GLU A 63 12.99 33.79 11.60
CA GLU A 63 13.20 33.75 10.16
C GLU A 63 14.55 34.42 9.84
N GLU A 64 15.51 33.66 9.33
CA GLU A 64 16.37 34.04 8.18
C GLU A 64 17.51 33.04 7.89
N ASP A 65 17.91 32.18 8.85
CA ASP A 65 19.03 31.24 8.66
C ASP A 65 18.64 29.78 8.29
N GLU A 66 17.37 29.39 8.44
CA GLU A 66 16.90 28.03 8.07
C GLU A 66 16.23 27.93 6.69
N GLU A 67 15.84 29.04 6.06
CA GLU A 67 15.20 29.01 4.73
C GLU A 67 16.13 28.50 3.61
N ARG A 68 17.45 28.55 3.83
CA ARG A 68 18.45 28.02 2.87
C ARG A 68 18.58 26.50 2.89
N ARG A 69 17.93 25.80 3.84
CA ARG A 69 17.87 24.33 3.88
C ARG A 69 16.50 23.76 3.45
N GLY A 70 15.53 24.63 3.13
CA GLY A 70 14.12 24.29 2.98
C GLY A 70 13.63 23.82 1.61
N ARG A 71 14.51 23.56 0.63
CA ARG A 71 14.13 23.01 -0.69
C ARG A 71 15.01 21.81 -1.04
N GLY A 72 15.03 20.83 -0.15
CA GLY A 72 15.74 19.57 -0.37
C GLY A 72 14.98 18.63 -1.29
N CYS A 73 15.71 17.89 -2.10
CA CYS A 73 15.17 16.76 -2.85
C CYS A 73 15.54 15.47 -2.13
N ALA A 74 14.55 14.62 -1.87
CA ALA A 74 14.75 13.32 -1.26
C ALA A 74 15.01 12.25 -2.33
N LEU A 75 15.83 11.27 -1.98
CA LEU A 75 16.00 10.07 -2.80
C LEU A 75 14.70 9.25 -2.76
N GLN A 76 14.36 8.64 -3.89
CA GLN A 76 13.20 7.76 -3.97
C GLN A 76 13.63 6.30 -3.90
N TYR A 77 12.94 5.55 -3.04
CA TYR A 77 13.06 4.10 -2.96
C TYR A 77 11.82 3.43 -3.55
N GLN A 78 11.94 2.14 -3.85
CA GLN A 78 10.83 1.32 -4.29
C GLN A 78 9.69 1.31 -3.26
N HIS A 79 8.49 1.07 -3.78
CA HIS A 79 7.29 0.86 -2.98
C HIS A 79 6.84 -0.59 -3.12
N ALA A 80 6.25 -1.13 -2.06
CA ALA A 80 5.59 -2.42 -2.07
C ALA A 80 4.15 -2.33 -1.60
N MET A 81 3.28 -3.12 -2.20
CA MET A 81 1.89 -3.28 -1.75
C MET A 81 1.85 -4.31 -0.63
N VAL A 82 1.10 -4.00 0.42
CA VAL A 82 0.89 -4.86 1.58
C VAL A 82 -0.56 -5.31 1.62
N ARG A 83 -0.77 -6.61 1.85
CA ARG A 83 -2.09 -7.20 2.10
C ARG A 83 -2.02 -8.08 3.34
N VAL A 84 -3.11 -8.09 4.10
CA VAL A 84 -3.25 -8.90 5.31
C VAL A 84 -4.37 -9.90 5.08
N LEU A 85 -4.01 -11.17 5.13
CA LEU A 85 -4.87 -12.30 4.83
C LEU A 85 -5.08 -13.16 6.08
N THR A 86 -6.29 -13.69 6.25
CA THR A 86 -6.57 -14.69 7.28
C THR A 86 -7.65 -15.67 6.86
N GLN A 87 -7.72 -16.80 7.56
CA GLN A 87 -8.81 -17.75 7.44
C GLN A 87 -9.74 -17.59 8.64
N PHE A 88 -11.05 -17.55 8.39
CA PHE A 88 -12.04 -17.53 9.46
C PHE A 88 -12.44 -18.95 9.84
N VAL A 89 -12.16 -19.31 11.09
CA VAL A 89 -12.34 -20.67 11.62
C VAL A 89 -13.19 -20.67 12.90
N ALA A 90 -13.83 -21.80 13.16
CA ALA A 90 -14.58 -22.04 14.39
C ALA A 90 -14.29 -23.45 14.93
N GLU A 91 -14.10 -23.57 16.24
CA GLU A 91 -13.93 -24.86 16.92
C GLU A 91 -15.25 -25.65 16.85
N SER A 92 -15.15 -26.93 16.50
CA SER A 92 -16.28 -27.86 16.50
C SER A 92 -16.80 -28.10 17.92
N ALA A 93 -18.04 -28.62 18.04
CA ALA A 93 -18.63 -29.00 19.32
C ALA A 93 -17.85 -30.12 20.02
N ASP A 94 -17.18 -30.98 19.24
CA ASP A 94 -16.37 -32.09 19.75
C ASP A 94 -14.93 -31.63 20.10
N PRO A 95 -14.43 -31.90 21.32
CA PRO A 95 -13.06 -31.61 21.68
C PRO A 95 -12.06 -32.31 20.75
N GLY A 96 -11.26 -31.53 20.02
CA GLY A 96 -10.27 -32.05 19.08
C GLY A 96 -10.82 -32.40 17.69
N GLY A 97 -12.08 -32.08 17.41
CA GLY A 97 -12.64 -32.17 16.05
C GLY A 97 -11.96 -31.20 15.07
N PRO A 98 -12.12 -31.42 13.75
CA PRO A 98 -11.57 -30.53 12.74
C PRO A 98 -12.16 -29.12 12.89
N LEU A 99 -11.35 -28.10 12.63
CA LEU A 99 -11.82 -26.72 12.58
C LEU A 99 -12.83 -26.57 11.44
N ALA A 100 -13.97 -25.95 11.73
CA ALA A 100 -14.89 -25.52 10.69
C ALA A 100 -14.28 -24.27 10.01
N HIS A 101 -14.45 -24.16 8.70
CA HIS A 101 -14.05 -23.00 7.91
C HIS A 101 -15.28 -22.26 7.38
N LEU A 102 -15.23 -20.92 7.35
CA LEU A 102 -16.36 -20.10 6.88
C LEU A 102 -16.68 -20.33 5.40
N LEU A 103 -15.65 -20.24 4.54
CA LEU A 103 -15.77 -20.34 3.08
C LEU A 103 -15.08 -21.57 2.48
N GLY A 104 -14.14 -22.18 3.21
CA GLY A 104 -13.31 -23.32 2.78
C GLY A 104 -11.91 -23.24 3.40
N SER A 105 -11.11 -24.30 3.31
CA SER A 105 -9.73 -24.35 3.84
C SER A 105 -8.71 -23.66 2.93
N ASP A 106 -9.04 -23.52 1.66
CA ASP A 106 -8.29 -22.86 0.59
C ASP A 106 -8.60 -21.35 0.49
N TRP A 107 -9.63 -20.88 1.18
CA TRP A 107 -10.05 -19.48 1.14
C TRP A 107 -9.37 -18.66 2.22
N GLN A 108 -8.77 -17.55 1.80
CA GLN A 108 -8.29 -16.50 2.69
C GLN A 108 -9.07 -15.22 2.40
N VAL A 109 -9.36 -14.47 3.46
CA VAL A 109 -10.07 -13.20 3.40
C VAL A 109 -9.05 -12.08 3.59
N ASP A 110 -9.11 -11.10 2.69
CA ASP A 110 -8.37 -9.86 2.81
C ASP A 110 -9.01 -8.98 3.88
N ILE A 111 -8.27 -8.77 4.97
CA ILE A 111 -8.67 -7.98 6.12
C ILE A 111 -7.83 -6.71 6.26
N THR A 112 -7.08 -6.32 5.21
CA THR A 112 -6.17 -5.17 5.25
C THR A 112 -6.86 -3.91 5.74
N GLU A 113 -8.06 -3.60 5.25
CA GLU A 113 -8.84 -2.44 5.70
C GLU A 113 -9.26 -2.50 7.17
N LEU A 114 -9.45 -3.70 7.73
CA LEU A 114 -9.86 -3.88 9.13
C LEU A 114 -8.69 -3.70 10.11
N VAL A 115 -7.47 -4.05 9.68
CA VAL A 115 -6.27 -3.99 10.52
C VAL A 115 -5.41 -2.77 10.26
N LYS A 116 -5.78 -1.96 9.26
CA LYS A 116 -5.06 -0.77 8.78
C LYS A 116 -4.52 0.12 9.89
N GLU A 117 -5.36 0.44 10.88
CA GLU A 117 -5.02 1.34 12.00
C GLU A 117 -4.11 0.69 13.07
N PHE A 118 -3.92 -0.63 13.00
CA PHE A 118 -3.10 -1.41 13.92
C PHE A 118 -1.81 -1.95 13.28
N MET A 119 -1.55 -1.56 12.03
CA MET A 119 -0.31 -1.87 11.31
C MET A 119 0.74 -0.82 11.63
N GLN A 120 1.90 -1.25 12.11
CA GLN A 120 3.00 -0.36 12.48
C GLN A 120 4.33 -0.88 11.94
N VAL A 121 5.16 0.03 11.45
CA VAL A 121 6.57 -0.26 11.14
C VAL A 121 7.42 0.12 12.36
N GLU A 122 8.29 -0.80 12.79
CA GLU A 122 9.12 -0.64 13.99
C GLU A 122 10.09 0.55 13.87
N ASP A 123 10.88 0.59 12.79
CA ASP A 123 11.75 1.74 12.48
C ASP A 123 11.22 2.49 11.23
N PRO A 124 10.54 3.65 11.41
CA PRO A 124 10.01 4.44 10.31
C PRO A 124 11.08 5.18 9.50
N ARG A 125 12.33 5.22 9.98
CA ARG A 125 13.46 5.80 9.23
C ARG A 125 13.89 4.91 8.09
N ILE A 126 13.73 3.59 8.23
CA ILE A 126 14.10 2.60 7.21
C ILE A 126 12.97 2.45 6.20
N ALA A 127 11.73 2.26 6.65
CA ALA A 127 10.57 2.19 5.77
C ALA A 127 9.32 2.78 6.43
N ARG A 128 8.40 3.33 5.63
CA ARG A 128 7.16 3.95 6.10
C ARG A 128 5.96 3.29 5.45
N LEU A 129 4.93 2.99 6.24
CA LEU A 129 3.65 2.52 5.72
C LEU A 129 2.72 3.73 5.45
N GLN A 130 2.39 3.95 4.18
CA GLN A 130 1.50 5.01 3.70
C GLN A 130 0.10 4.45 3.41
N GLY A 131 -0.92 5.12 3.94
CA GLY A 131 -2.32 4.75 3.72
C GLY A 131 -2.68 3.34 4.20
N GLY A 132 -1.81 2.70 4.99
CA GLY A 132 -1.95 1.33 5.51
C GLY A 132 -1.90 0.22 4.47
N GLN A 133 -1.45 0.50 3.26
CA GLN A 133 -1.38 -0.47 2.16
C GLN A 133 -0.09 -0.37 1.34
N VAL A 134 0.58 0.79 1.35
CA VAL A 134 1.78 1.03 0.53
C VAL A 134 2.97 1.19 1.45
N LEU A 135 3.91 0.27 1.40
CA LEU A 135 5.17 0.36 2.11
C LEU A 135 6.20 1.08 1.25
N VAL A 136 6.85 2.09 1.81
CA VAL A 136 7.79 2.98 1.11
C VAL A 136 9.15 2.88 1.77
N GLY A 137 10.19 2.52 1.03
CA GLY A 137 11.57 2.57 1.53
C GLY A 137 12.01 4.02 1.80
N GLN A 138 12.92 4.20 2.76
CA GLN A 138 13.40 5.53 3.19
C GLN A 138 14.92 5.54 3.37
N GLU A 139 15.47 4.61 4.14
CA GLU A 139 16.90 4.51 4.43
C GLU A 139 17.33 3.05 4.46
N LEU A 140 18.63 2.82 4.25
CA LEU A 140 19.22 1.48 4.26
C LEU A 140 19.08 0.82 5.63
N GLY A 141 18.64 -0.43 5.66
CA GLY A 141 18.52 -1.18 6.90
C GLY A 141 17.44 -2.26 6.84
N MET A 142 17.19 -2.85 8.01
CA MET A 142 16.15 -3.87 8.18
C MET A 142 15.17 -3.39 9.25
N THR A 143 13.87 -3.48 8.95
CA THR A 143 12.78 -3.10 9.85
C THR A 143 11.69 -4.16 9.82
N THR A 144 10.81 -4.17 10.83
CA THR A 144 9.68 -5.11 10.87
C THR A 144 8.36 -4.37 10.75
N LEU A 145 7.50 -4.85 9.87
CA LEU A 145 6.10 -4.50 9.82
C LEU A 145 5.35 -5.43 10.77
N GLN A 146 4.68 -4.88 11.77
CA GLN A 146 3.94 -5.62 12.78
C GLN A 146 2.46 -5.23 12.75
N ILE A 147 1.61 -6.16 13.15
CA ILE A 147 0.19 -5.93 13.35
C ILE A 147 -0.11 -6.18 14.81
N LEU A 148 -0.59 -5.16 15.52
CA LEU A 148 -0.87 -5.26 16.95
C LEU A 148 -2.35 -5.55 17.20
N SER A 149 -2.62 -6.21 18.33
CA SER A 149 -3.97 -6.44 18.82
C SER A 149 -4.54 -5.16 19.42
N PRO A 150 -5.72 -4.68 18.97
CA PRO A 150 -6.35 -3.48 19.52
C PRO A 150 -6.74 -3.59 21.00
N LEU A 151 -6.77 -4.80 21.55
CA LEU A 151 -7.24 -5.09 22.90
C LEU A 151 -6.12 -5.41 23.89
N SER A 152 -4.94 -5.78 23.40
CA SER A 152 -3.93 -6.43 24.26
C SER A 152 -2.48 -6.17 23.86
N ASP A 153 -2.22 -5.28 22.88
CA ASP A 153 -0.89 -4.97 22.33
C ASP A 153 -0.06 -6.20 21.90
N ALA A 154 -0.72 -7.35 21.72
CA ALA A 154 -0.07 -8.58 21.29
C ALA A 154 0.18 -8.53 19.78
N ILE A 155 1.35 -9.00 19.35
CA ILE A 155 1.70 -9.11 17.94
C ILE A 155 0.85 -10.22 17.30
N LEU A 156 -0.02 -9.83 16.38
CA LEU A 156 -0.90 -10.73 15.62
C LEU A 156 -0.22 -11.28 14.36
N ALA A 157 0.72 -10.52 13.80
CA ALA A 157 1.62 -10.93 12.72
C ALA A 157 2.81 -9.97 12.61
N GLU A 158 3.89 -10.47 12.02
CA GLU A 158 5.10 -9.71 11.73
C GLU A 158 5.67 -10.09 10.36
N LYS A 159 6.30 -9.13 9.70
CA LYS A 159 6.99 -9.31 8.41
C LYS A 159 8.22 -8.43 8.38
N THR A 160 9.38 -9.04 8.18
CA THR A 160 10.64 -8.33 8.00
C THR A 160 10.72 -7.72 6.60
N ILE A 161 11.19 -6.47 6.54
CA ILE A 161 11.40 -5.68 5.34
C ILE A 161 12.85 -5.20 5.36
N THR A 162 13.53 -5.30 4.22
CA THR A 162 14.91 -4.86 4.05
C THR A 162 14.98 -3.79 2.98
N VAL A 163 15.75 -2.75 3.25
CA VAL A 163 16.10 -1.72 2.28
C VAL A 163 17.59 -1.87 1.96
N LEU A 164 17.87 -2.21 0.71
CA LEU A 164 19.21 -2.56 0.23
C LEU A 164 19.89 -1.35 -0.41
N ASP A 165 21.23 -1.41 -0.46
CA ASP A 165 22.08 -0.37 -1.10
C ASP A 165 22.15 -0.51 -2.62
N GLU A 166 21.65 -1.63 -3.17
CA GLU A 166 21.57 -1.81 -4.61
C GLU A 166 20.66 -0.77 -5.24
N LYS A 167 21.09 -0.27 -6.40
CA LYS A 167 20.34 0.73 -7.16
C LYS A 167 19.63 0.06 -8.31
N VAL A 168 18.36 0.40 -8.47
CA VAL A 168 17.54 -0.05 -9.57
C VAL A 168 17.24 1.10 -10.51
N THR A 169 17.17 0.84 -11.80
CA THR A 169 16.76 1.83 -12.81
C THR A 169 15.32 1.54 -13.24
N VAL A 170 14.56 2.59 -13.52
CA VAL A 170 13.24 2.44 -14.14
C VAL A 170 13.46 2.01 -15.60
N THR A 171 12.97 0.83 -15.96
CA THR A 171 13.08 0.32 -17.34
C THR A 171 11.89 0.73 -18.18
N ASP A 172 10.69 0.61 -17.60
CA ASP A 172 9.44 0.78 -18.32
C ASP A 172 8.40 1.49 -17.46
N LEU A 173 7.54 2.26 -18.13
CA LEU A 173 6.36 2.88 -17.54
C LEU A 173 5.12 2.27 -18.20
N GLY A 174 4.35 1.52 -17.42
CA GLY A 174 3.03 1.03 -17.81
C GLY A 174 1.97 2.10 -17.53
N VAL A 175 1.13 2.38 -18.53
CA VAL A 175 -0.05 3.25 -18.38
C VAL A 175 -1.28 2.40 -18.60
N GLN A 176 -2.19 2.39 -17.62
CA GLN A 176 -3.49 1.75 -17.76
C GLN A 176 -4.60 2.79 -17.69
N VAL A 177 -5.43 2.84 -18.74
CA VAL A 177 -6.59 3.73 -18.83
C VAL A 177 -7.84 2.96 -18.46
N VAL A 178 -8.64 3.52 -17.55
CA VAL A 178 -9.96 2.97 -17.18
C VAL A 178 -11.03 4.00 -17.52
N ALA A 179 -11.77 3.75 -18.60
CA ALA A 179 -12.87 4.58 -19.10
C ALA A 179 -14.26 4.11 -18.64
N GLY A 180 -14.37 2.86 -18.16
CA GLY A 180 -15.61 2.29 -17.65
C GLY A 180 -15.37 1.05 -16.79
N LEU A 181 -16.35 0.70 -15.96
CA LEU A 181 -16.34 -0.51 -15.16
C LEU A 181 -17.67 -1.25 -15.36
N SER A 182 -17.61 -2.54 -15.64
CA SER A 182 -18.78 -3.42 -15.62
C SER A 182 -18.61 -4.50 -14.57
N LEU A 183 -19.66 -4.76 -13.79
CA LEU A 183 -19.67 -5.76 -12.73
C LEU A 183 -20.57 -6.93 -13.12
N SER A 184 -20.06 -8.16 -13.03
CA SER A 184 -20.85 -9.38 -13.15
C SER A 184 -20.76 -10.20 -11.86
N LEU A 185 -21.90 -10.66 -11.36
CA LEU A 185 -22.01 -11.48 -10.16
C LEU A 185 -22.37 -12.92 -10.55
N GLN A 186 -21.64 -13.89 -10.00
CA GLN A 186 -21.87 -15.32 -10.21
C GLN A 186 -21.77 -16.06 -8.88
N LEU A 187 -22.60 -17.09 -8.67
CA LEU A 187 -22.42 -17.96 -7.50
C LEU A 187 -21.10 -18.71 -7.63
N SER A 188 -20.40 -18.87 -6.51
CA SER A 188 -19.12 -19.57 -6.54
C SER A 188 -19.32 -21.09 -6.78
N PRO A 189 -18.65 -21.71 -7.77
CA PRO A 189 -18.69 -23.16 -7.95
C PRO A 189 -18.16 -23.95 -6.75
N GLY A 190 -17.29 -23.35 -5.93
CA GLY A 190 -16.69 -24.00 -4.75
C GLY A 190 -17.50 -23.89 -3.46
N SER A 191 -18.41 -22.92 -3.33
CA SER A 191 -19.16 -22.67 -2.10
C SER A 191 -20.52 -22.01 -2.34
N ASN A 192 -21.57 -22.52 -1.69
CA ASN A 192 -22.89 -21.88 -1.71
C ASN A 192 -22.99 -20.64 -0.80
N ARG A 193 -21.90 -20.28 -0.11
CA ARG A 193 -21.81 -19.12 0.79
C ARG A 193 -21.02 -17.95 0.21
N ALA A 194 -20.56 -18.06 -1.04
CA ALA A 194 -19.78 -17.04 -1.71
C ALA A 194 -20.37 -16.68 -3.09
N ILE A 195 -20.25 -15.39 -3.43
CA ILE A 195 -20.59 -14.83 -4.73
C ILE A 195 -19.29 -14.28 -5.32
N PHE A 196 -18.94 -14.72 -6.52
CA PHE A 196 -17.87 -14.11 -7.30
C PHE A 196 -18.37 -12.84 -7.96
N ALA A 197 -17.69 -11.74 -7.67
CA ALA A 197 -17.93 -10.44 -8.29
C ALA A 197 -16.75 -10.12 -9.20
N THR A 198 -16.96 -10.22 -10.52
CA THR A 198 -15.94 -9.90 -11.52
C THR A 198 -16.17 -8.48 -12.02
N ALA A 199 -15.21 -7.59 -11.79
CA ALA A 199 -15.20 -6.25 -12.34
C ALA A 199 -14.29 -6.22 -13.57
N LEU A 200 -14.83 -5.82 -14.73
CA LEU A 200 -14.07 -5.61 -15.96
C LEU A 200 -13.87 -4.11 -16.19
N ALA A 201 -12.62 -3.71 -16.32
CA ALA A 201 -12.24 -2.36 -16.72
C ALA A 201 -12.29 -2.25 -18.25
N GLN A 202 -12.98 -1.23 -18.74
CA GLN A 202 -13.02 -0.87 -20.15
C GLN A 202 -11.97 0.21 -20.41
N GLU A 203 -11.09 -0.03 -21.36
CA GLU A 203 -9.95 0.87 -21.64
C GLU A 203 -10.25 1.87 -22.78
N LEU A 204 -11.34 1.67 -23.52
CA LEU A 204 -11.74 2.50 -24.65
C LEU A 204 -12.79 3.54 -24.26
N LEU A 205 -12.56 4.80 -24.62
CA LEU A 205 -13.56 5.86 -24.55
C LEU A 205 -14.61 5.64 -25.63
N GLN A 206 -15.87 5.53 -25.21
CA GLN A 206 -17.00 5.32 -26.13
C GLN A 206 -17.69 6.62 -26.53
N ARG A 207 -17.58 7.68 -25.71
CA ARG A 207 -18.25 8.97 -25.95
C ARG A 207 -17.34 10.16 -25.64
N PRO A 208 -17.44 11.27 -26.41
CA PRO A 208 -16.82 12.53 -26.03
C PRO A 208 -17.33 13.00 -24.66
N GLY A 209 -16.42 13.44 -23.78
CA GLY A 209 -16.76 13.93 -22.43
C GLY A 209 -16.76 12.87 -21.30
N GLN A 210 -16.32 11.63 -21.55
CA GLN A 210 -16.19 10.62 -20.50
C GLN A 210 -14.95 10.88 -19.63
N SER A 211 -15.13 10.85 -18.32
CA SER A 211 -14.03 10.88 -17.34
C SER A 211 -13.31 9.53 -17.32
N LEU A 212 -11.98 9.55 -17.40
CA LEU A 212 -11.14 8.37 -17.30
C LEU A 212 -10.22 8.47 -16.09
N ARG A 213 -9.83 7.33 -15.53
CA ARG A 213 -8.74 7.24 -14.55
C ARG A 213 -7.51 6.67 -15.22
N VAL A 214 -6.35 7.31 -15.00
CA VAL A 214 -5.06 6.81 -15.46
C VAL A 214 -4.27 6.30 -14.26
N THR A 215 -3.77 5.08 -14.35
CA THR A 215 -2.83 4.52 -13.38
C THR A 215 -1.47 4.35 -14.04
N PHE A 216 -0.43 4.81 -13.37
CA PHE A 216 0.96 4.64 -13.79
C PHE A 216 1.65 3.58 -12.92
N THR A 217 2.31 2.62 -13.54
CA THR A 217 3.09 1.58 -12.86
C THR A 217 4.50 1.60 -13.41
N THR A 218 5.50 1.78 -12.55
CA THR A 218 6.91 1.74 -12.93
C THR A 218 7.48 0.35 -12.70
N PHE A 219 8.23 -0.15 -13.68
CA PHE A 219 9.01 -1.37 -13.54
C PHE A 219 10.48 -1.03 -13.35
N THR A 220 11.13 -1.76 -12.44
CA THR A 220 12.51 -1.50 -12.04
C THR A 220 13.30 -2.79 -12.07
N SER A 221 14.54 -2.72 -12.54
CA SER A 221 15.49 -3.84 -12.53
C SER A 221 16.82 -3.44 -11.90
N ILE A 222 17.53 -4.43 -11.36
CA ILE A 222 18.89 -4.25 -10.86
C ILE A 222 19.77 -3.87 -12.05
N SER A 223 20.41 -2.71 -11.98
CA SER A 223 21.34 -2.29 -13.02
C SER A 223 22.58 -3.19 -13.00
N SER A 224 22.82 -3.93 -14.09
CA SER A 224 24.06 -4.70 -14.25
C SER A 224 25.26 -3.74 -14.35
N PRO A 225 26.40 -4.05 -13.70
CA PRO A 225 27.63 -3.24 -13.81
C PRO A 225 28.26 -3.26 -15.22
N GLU A 226 27.70 -4.00 -16.18
CA GLU A 226 28.27 -4.20 -17.53
C GLU A 226 27.89 -3.14 -18.58
N ASP A 227 27.13 -2.09 -18.25
CA ASP A 227 26.91 -0.98 -19.19
C ASP A 227 28.12 -0.02 -19.29
N ARG A 228 29.29 -0.49 -18.87
CA ARG A 228 30.57 0.18 -19.11
C ARG A 228 31.10 -0.27 -20.48
N GLY A 229 30.51 0.30 -21.54
CA GLY A 229 31.04 0.19 -22.91
C GLY A 229 32.50 0.67 -22.99
N PRO A 230 33.32 0.13 -23.93
CA PRO A 230 34.75 0.39 -23.94
C PRO A 230 35.08 1.64 -24.77
N ALA A 231 35.70 2.66 -24.16
CA ALA A 231 36.75 3.49 -24.80
C ALA A 231 37.30 4.57 -23.85
N GLY A 232 38.62 4.56 -23.67
CA GLY A 232 39.47 5.74 -23.88
C GLY A 232 39.39 6.94 -22.93
N ALA A 233 40.43 7.06 -22.11
CA ALA A 233 41.04 8.28 -21.55
C ALA A 233 40.37 8.99 -20.33
N PRO A 234 41.19 9.56 -19.41
CA PRO A 234 40.71 10.11 -18.15
C PRO A 234 40.19 11.55 -18.35
N GLY A 235 38.89 11.71 -18.21
CA GLY A 235 38.20 12.99 -18.10
C GLY A 235 37.56 13.11 -16.72
N THR A 236 37.75 14.26 -16.11
CA THR A 236 37.31 14.65 -14.78
C THR A 236 35.78 14.71 -14.66
N GLY A 237 35.31 14.29 -13.48
CA GLY A 237 34.06 14.66 -12.78
C GLY A 237 32.88 15.25 -13.57
N GLY A 238 31.73 14.59 -13.42
CA GLY A 238 30.42 15.19 -13.66
C GLY A 238 29.43 14.16 -14.17
N GLU A 239 28.81 13.41 -13.26
CA GLU A 239 27.58 12.66 -13.56
C GLU A 239 26.43 13.68 -13.67
N GLU A 240 26.48 14.51 -14.72
CA GLU A 240 25.43 15.42 -15.14
C GLU A 240 24.70 14.81 -16.33
N ASP A 241 23.74 13.93 -16.08
CA ASP A 241 22.52 13.88 -16.90
C ASP A 241 21.44 13.03 -16.21
N SER A 242 20.17 13.38 -16.43
CA SER A 242 18.94 12.85 -15.79
C SER A 242 18.44 13.64 -14.58
N GLY A 243 18.20 14.93 -14.77
CA GLY A 243 17.36 15.72 -13.86
C GLY A 243 15.89 15.36 -14.03
N TRP A 244 15.43 14.28 -13.39
CA TRP A 244 14.00 14.01 -13.27
C TRP A 244 13.54 14.37 -11.85
N VAL A 245 12.63 15.34 -11.81
CA VAL A 245 11.82 15.83 -10.68
C VAL A 245 12.48 16.86 -9.73
N CYS A 246 13.78 17.16 -9.87
CA CYS A 246 14.41 18.18 -9.03
C CYS A 246 15.52 18.99 -9.72
N ARG A 247 15.14 20.11 -10.35
CA ARG A 247 15.99 21.32 -10.40
C ARG A 247 15.40 22.27 -9.37
N ALA A 248 16.25 22.95 -8.59
CA ALA A 248 15.80 23.94 -7.62
C ALA A 248 14.78 24.87 -8.30
N LEU A 249 13.52 24.83 -7.87
CA LEU A 249 12.50 25.76 -8.36
C LEU A 249 12.96 27.16 -7.99
N ASP A 250 13.25 27.98 -9.01
CA ASP A 250 13.58 29.39 -8.86
C ASP A 250 12.47 30.11 -8.07
N PRO A 251 12.78 31.18 -7.33
CA PRO A 251 11.86 31.85 -6.40
C PRO A 251 10.79 32.69 -7.11
N GLY A 252 10.05 32.10 -8.05
CA GLY A 252 8.98 32.76 -8.80
C GLY A 252 7.89 31.84 -9.35
N GLU A 253 8.04 30.52 -9.29
CA GLU A 253 7.04 29.59 -9.86
C GLU A 253 6.30 28.85 -8.76
N GLN A 254 5.40 29.60 -8.14
CA GLN A 254 4.51 29.14 -7.09
C GLN A 254 3.12 28.97 -7.72
N ASP A 255 2.81 27.74 -8.15
CA ASP A 255 1.51 27.07 -7.95
C ASP A 255 1.35 25.82 -8.86
N PRO A 256 1.41 24.58 -8.35
CA PRO A 256 1.03 23.40 -9.11
C PRO A 256 -0.50 23.21 -9.23
N ARG A 257 -1.32 24.05 -8.60
CA ARG A 257 -2.80 23.95 -8.68
C ARG A 257 -3.39 24.57 -9.95
N GLY A 258 -2.63 25.38 -10.68
CA GLY A 258 -3.09 25.99 -11.94
C GLY A 258 -3.18 25.04 -13.14
N TYR A 259 -2.50 23.88 -13.11
CA TYR A 259 -2.43 23.01 -14.30
C TYR A 259 -3.66 22.10 -14.50
N VAL A 260 -4.58 22.06 -13.53
CA VAL A 260 -5.82 21.26 -13.62
C VAL A 260 -7.05 22.11 -13.99
N GLU A 261 -6.98 23.43 -13.88
CA GLU A 261 -8.11 24.33 -14.23
C GLU A 261 -8.03 24.93 -15.64
N GLY A 262 -6.94 24.68 -16.39
CA GLY A 262 -6.74 25.22 -17.74
C GLY A 262 -7.43 24.48 -18.89
N ILE A 263 -8.03 23.30 -18.66
CA ILE A 263 -8.62 22.47 -19.74
C ILE A 263 -10.17 22.60 -19.82
N LEU A 264 -10.78 23.48 -19.01
CA LEU A 264 -12.24 23.66 -18.97
C LEU A 264 -12.74 25.02 -19.46
N ARG A 265 -11.90 25.85 -20.11
CA ARG A 265 -12.32 27.20 -20.55
C ARG A 265 -12.04 27.57 -22.02
N ASP A 266 -11.71 26.62 -22.87
CA ASP A 266 -11.74 26.81 -24.32
C ASP A 266 -12.62 25.75 -24.97
N ASP A 267 -13.92 26.02 -25.01
CA ASP A 267 -14.79 25.80 -26.16
C ASP A 267 -16.17 26.39 -25.84
N ALA A 268 -16.38 27.60 -26.37
CA ALA A 268 -17.66 28.29 -26.46
C ALA A 268 -18.49 27.77 -27.65
#